data_AF-A0AAT9FN16-F1
#
_entry.id   AF-A0AAT9FN16-F1
#
_cell.length_a   1.000
_cell.length_b   1.000
_cell.length_c   1.000
_cell.angle_alpha   90.00
_cell.angle_beta   90.00
_cell.angle_gamma   90.00
#
_symmetry.space_group_name_H-M   'P 1'
#
loop_
_entity.id
_entity.type
_entity.pdbx_description
1 polymer ?
#
loop_
_entity_poly.entity_id
_entity_poly.type
_entity_poly.pdbx_seq_one_letter_code
_entity_poly.pdbx_strand_id
1 'polypeptide(L)'
;MQLDKQALHGLCDRLIGKDADAIEDCIRFIESDSEGIWHGRARAMMCRRLKHIALSEVDSDRLITSIFDRFKSGNFSHQFRDMLHLAIDLDRTSTLALARQLSGDSREFVRRQAAWIIQHHSEQK
;
A
#
# COMPACT_ATOMS: atom_id res chain seq x y z
N MET A 1 -15.03 1.72 -8.32
CA MET A 1 -15.35 3.09 -7.84
C MET A 1 -14.55 4.08 -8.66
N GLN A 2 -15.20 4.97 -9.40
CA GLN A 2 -14.51 5.97 -10.22
C GLN A 2 -14.57 7.32 -9.48
N LEU A 3 -13.67 7.51 -8.51
CA LEU A 3 -13.56 8.78 -7.80
C LEU A 3 -12.72 9.74 -8.62
N ASP A 4 -13.20 10.98 -8.79
CA ASP A 4 -12.38 12.03 -9.36
C ASP A 4 -11.30 12.52 -8.37
N LYS A 5 -10.43 13.40 -8.84
CA LYS A 5 -9.33 13.96 -8.03
C LYS A 5 -9.83 14.67 -6.76
N GLN A 6 -10.94 15.41 -6.84
CA GLN A 6 -11.44 16.19 -5.71
C GLN A 6 -12.01 15.26 -4.64
N ALA A 7 -12.77 14.24 -5.06
CA ALA A 7 -13.29 13.21 -4.17
C ALA A 7 -12.17 12.44 -3.48
N LEU A 8 -11.12 12.06 -4.22
CA LEU A 8 -9.96 11.35 -3.63
C LEU A 8 -9.19 12.24 -2.64
N HIS A 9 -9.06 13.54 -2.90
CA HIS A 9 -8.47 14.48 -1.94
C HIS A 9 -9.30 14.59 -0.67
N GLY A 10 -10.62 14.80 -0.80
CA GLY A 10 -11.53 14.90 0.35
C GLY A 10 -11.54 13.62 1.19
N LEU A 11 -11.51 12.45 0.54
CA LEU A 11 -11.39 11.17 1.22
C LEU A 11 -10.07 11.07 2.00
N CYS A 12 -8.94 11.47 1.40
CA CYS A 12 -7.69 11.53 2.14
C CYS A 12 -7.83 12.45 3.36
N ASP A 13 -8.39 13.65 3.22
CA ASP A 13 -8.42 14.67 4.28
C ASP A 13 -9.24 14.22 5.49
N ARG A 14 -10.31 13.47 5.26
CA ARG A 14 -11.08 12.82 6.34
C ARG A 14 -10.26 11.80 7.14
N LEU A 15 -9.24 11.16 6.56
CA LEU A 15 -8.33 10.30 7.33
C LEU A 15 -7.55 11.05 8.42
N ILE A 16 -7.29 12.37 8.25
CA ILE A 16 -6.64 13.18 9.27
C ILE A 16 -7.51 13.24 10.53
N GLY A 17 -8.83 13.31 10.35
CA GLY A 17 -9.82 13.26 11.42
C GLY A 17 -10.08 11.86 11.99
N LYS A 18 -9.42 10.81 11.48
CA LYS A 18 -9.65 9.40 11.85
C LYS A 18 -11.12 8.97 11.72
N ASP A 19 -11.80 9.52 10.73
CA ASP A 19 -13.17 9.18 10.39
C ASP A 19 -13.27 7.71 9.96
N ALA A 20 -14.10 6.93 10.66
CA ALA A 20 -14.21 5.49 10.47
C ALA A 20 -14.71 5.12 9.06
N ASP A 21 -15.69 5.85 8.53
CA ASP A 21 -16.22 5.61 7.19
C ASP A 21 -15.16 5.94 6.13
N ALA A 22 -14.38 7.00 6.36
CA ALA A 22 -13.28 7.36 5.47
C ALA A 22 -12.16 6.30 5.48
N ILE A 23 -11.88 5.69 6.63
CA ILE A 23 -10.91 4.58 6.73
C ILE A 23 -11.38 3.39 5.90
N GLU A 24 -12.64 2.96 6.08
CA GLU A 24 -13.22 1.85 5.31
C GLU A 24 -13.22 2.14 3.80
N ASP A 25 -13.63 3.34 3.38
CA ASP A 25 -13.62 3.73 1.97
C ASP A 25 -12.20 3.79 1.39
N CYS A 26 -11.21 4.21 2.18
CA CYS A 26 -9.80 4.19 1.80
C CYS A 26 -9.28 2.77 1.62
N ILE A 27 -9.60 1.85 2.54
CA ILE A 27 -9.21 0.44 2.44
C ILE A 27 -9.81 -0.14 1.16
N ARG A 28 -11.12 0.03 0.94
CA ARG A 28 -11.78 -0.42 -0.30
C ARG A 28 -11.15 0.16 -1.56
N PHE A 29 -10.73 1.43 -1.53
CA PHE A 29 -10.05 2.04 -2.65
C PHE A 29 -8.67 1.42 -2.93
N ILE A 30 -7.90 1.11 -1.88
CA ILE A 30 -6.60 0.45 -1.98
C ILE A 30 -6.76 -0.99 -2.50
N GLU A 31 -7.76 -1.72 -2.00
CA GLU A 31 -8.16 -3.06 -2.46
C GLU A 31 -8.53 -3.06 -3.96
N SER A 32 -9.20 -2.00 -4.42
CA SER A 32 -9.65 -1.91 -5.81
C SER A 32 -8.49 -1.80 -6.80
N ASP A 33 -8.58 -2.51 -7.92
CA ASP A 33 -7.66 -2.33 -9.06
C ASP A 33 -8.08 -1.18 -9.97
N SER A 34 -8.31 0.00 -9.37
CA SER A 34 -8.71 1.19 -10.11
C SER A 34 -7.51 1.89 -10.76
N GLU A 35 -7.67 2.17 -12.05
CA GLU A 35 -6.77 2.98 -12.86
C GLU A 35 -7.42 4.31 -13.18
N GLY A 36 -6.67 5.40 -13.01
CA GLY A 36 -7.18 6.74 -13.26
C GLY A 36 -6.12 7.79 -12.98
N ILE A 37 -6.30 8.96 -13.59
CA ILE A 37 -5.43 10.10 -13.33
C ILE A 37 -5.50 10.39 -11.82
N TRP A 38 -4.33 10.48 -11.18
CA TRP A 38 -4.18 10.73 -9.75
C TRP A 38 -4.41 9.53 -8.80
N HIS A 39 -4.92 8.38 -9.25
CA HIS A 39 -5.22 7.25 -8.36
C HIS A 39 -3.98 6.71 -7.61
N GLY A 40 -2.85 6.58 -8.29
CA GLY A 40 -1.61 6.16 -7.62
C GLY A 40 -1.12 7.18 -6.57
N ARG A 41 -1.32 8.48 -6.83
CA ARG A 41 -1.01 9.55 -5.86
C ARG A 41 -1.96 9.51 -4.66
N ALA A 42 -3.25 9.25 -4.92
CA ALA A 42 -4.24 9.05 -3.87
C ALA A 42 -3.85 7.88 -2.96
N ARG A 43 -3.53 6.71 -3.53
CA ARG A 43 -3.07 5.54 -2.75
C ARG A 43 -1.83 5.87 -1.91
N ALA A 44 -0.85 6.54 -2.50
CA ALA A 44 0.34 6.98 -1.78
C ALA A 44 0.01 7.92 -0.60
N MET A 45 -0.89 8.89 -0.81
CA MET A 45 -1.34 9.80 0.25
C MET A 45 -2.11 9.08 1.35
N MET A 46 -3.01 8.16 0.98
CA MET A 46 -3.76 7.34 1.92
C MET A 46 -2.81 6.49 2.77
N CYS A 47 -1.83 5.82 2.16
CA CYS A 47 -0.85 5.00 2.89
C CYS A 47 -0.06 5.82 3.92
N ARG A 48 0.38 7.02 3.55
CA ARG A 48 1.09 7.93 4.47
C ARG A 48 0.24 8.38 5.65
N ARG A 49 -1.08 8.40 5.50
CA ARG A 49 -2.02 8.78 6.57
C ARG A 49 -2.42 7.57 7.41
N LEU A 50 -2.72 6.43 6.76
CA LEU A 50 -3.10 5.17 7.40
C LEU A 50 -2.06 4.67 8.41
N LYS A 51 -0.75 4.85 8.15
CA LYS A 51 0.30 4.46 9.10
C LYS A 51 0.22 5.15 10.47
N HIS A 52 -0.54 6.25 10.59
CA HIS A 52 -0.74 7.00 11.83
C HIS A 52 -2.09 6.69 12.50
N ILE A 53 -2.85 5.76 11.94
CA ILE A 53 -4.17 5.35 12.42
C ILE A 53 -4.01 3.96 13.05
N ALA A 54 -4.61 3.76 14.23
CA ALA A 54 -4.72 2.43 14.82
C ALA A 54 -5.78 1.65 14.04
N LEU A 55 -5.33 0.77 13.15
CA LEU A 55 -6.20 -0.10 12.38
C LEU A 55 -6.56 -1.35 13.20
N SER A 56 -7.74 -1.92 12.92
CA SER A 56 -8.07 -3.25 13.43
C SER A 56 -7.15 -4.30 12.79
N GLU A 57 -7.06 -5.48 13.41
CA GLU A 57 -6.33 -6.61 12.83
C GLU A 57 -6.91 -6.99 11.45
N VAL A 58 -8.24 -7.00 11.35
CA VAL A 58 -8.98 -7.28 10.10
C VAL A 58 -8.63 -6.27 8.99
N ASP A 59 -8.59 -4.98 9.32
CA ASP A 59 -8.27 -3.94 8.33
C ASP A 59 -6.79 -3.97 7.92
N SER A 60 -5.91 -4.30 8.87
CA SER A 60 -4.48 -4.46 8.61
C SER A 60 -4.25 -5.63 7.65
N ASP A 61 -4.90 -6.77 7.90
CA ASP A 61 -4.83 -7.97 7.05
C ASP A 61 -5.34 -7.68 5.63
N ARG A 62 -6.50 -7.02 5.50
CA ARG A 62 -7.06 -6.61 4.21
C ARG A 62 -6.10 -5.78 3.37
N LEU A 63 -5.45 -4.80 4.01
CA LEU A 63 -4.44 -3.96 3.36
C LEU A 63 -3.21 -4.77 2.96
N ILE A 64 -2.67 -5.59 3.87
CA ILE A 64 -1.50 -6.43 3.62
C ILE A 64 -1.77 -7.38 2.45
N THR A 65 -2.88 -8.11 2.46
CA THR A 65 -3.27 -9.03 1.38
C THR A 65 -3.34 -8.30 0.04
N SER A 66 -4.00 -7.14 -0.01
CA SER A 66 -4.12 -6.36 -1.24
C SER A 66 -2.80 -5.85 -1.76
N ILE A 67 -1.91 -5.39 -0.87
CA ILE A 67 -0.57 -4.93 -1.24
C ILE A 67 0.27 -6.11 -1.75
N PHE A 68 0.19 -7.26 -1.10
CA PHE A 68 0.94 -8.46 -1.46
C PHE A 68 0.50 -9.03 -2.81
N ASP A 69 -0.80 -9.11 -3.05
CA ASP A 69 -1.34 -9.59 -4.32
C ASP A 69 -0.95 -8.67 -5.46
N ARG A 70 -0.98 -7.35 -5.22
CA ARG A 70 -0.48 -6.37 -6.19
C ARG A 70 1.03 -6.52 -6.44
N PHE A 71 1.82 -6.76 -5.39
CA PHE A 71 3.26 -6.96 -5.54
C PHE A 71 3.57 -8.22 -6.36
N LYS A 72 2.89 -9.33 -6.07
CA LYS A 72 3.02 -10.60 -6.80
C LYS A 72 2.54 -10.49 -8.25
N SER A 73 1.44 -9.78 -8.48
CA SER A 73 0.90 -9.61 -9.84
C SER A 73 1.80 -8.72 -10.71
N GLY A 74 2.60 -7.85 -10.09
CA GLY A 74 3.38 -6.87 -10.81
C GLY A 74 2.53 -5.71 -11.37
N ASN A 75 1.22 -5.69 -11.09
CA ASN A 75 0.34 -4.63 -11.58
C ASN A 75 0.38 -3.41 -10.65
N PHE A 76 1.50 -2.68 -10.69
CA PHE A 76 1.68 -1.49 -9.87
C PHE A 76 2.49 -0.41 -10.57
N SER A 77 2.26 0.83 -10.13
CA SER A 77 2.98 2.00 -10.61
C SER A 77 4.24 2.29 -9.77
N HIS A 78 5.05 3.26 -10.19
CA HIS A 78 6.19 3.73 -9.40
C HIS A 78 5.83 4.21 -7.98
N GLN A 79 4.58 4.63 -7.75
CA GLN A 79 4.10 5.11 -6.44
C GLN A 79 3.81 3.97 -5.45
N PHE A 80 4.02 2.72 -5.86
CA PHE A 80 3.78 1.53 -5.03
C PHE A 80 4.67 1.42 -3.79
N ARG A 81 5.79 2.14 -3.74
CA ARG A 81 6.68 2.14 -2.56
C ARG A 81 6.00 2.62 -1.29
N ASP A 82 5.07 3.58 -1.39
CA ASP A 82 4.30 4.04 -0.22
C ASP A 82 3.39 2.92 0.32
N MET A 83 2.87 2.05 -0.56
CA MET A 83 2.11 0.86 -0.16
C MET A 83 3.02 -0.18 0.50
N LEU A 84 4.23 -0.42 -0.03
CA LEU A 84 5.19 -1.33 0.60
C LEU A 84 5.66 -0.82 1.97
N HIS A 85 5.82 0.50 2.14
CA HIS A 85 6.11 1.08 3.45
C HIS A 85 4.98 0.84 4.44
N LEU A 86 3.72 1.05 4.03
CA LEU A 86 2.59 0.72 4.89
C LEU A 86 2.58 -0.77 5.26
N ALA A 87 2.85 -1.66 4.31
CA ALA A 87 2.93 -3.09 4.60
C ALA A 87 4.06 -3.44 5.59
N ILE A 88 5.22 -2.77 5.53
CA ILE A 88 6.28 -2.92 6.54
C ILE A 88 5.82 -2.44 7.92
N ASP A 89 5.10 -1.31 7.99
CA ASP A 89 4.60 -0.76 9.25
C ASP A 89 3.54 -1.67 9.89
N LEU A 90 2.73 -2.37 9.07
CA LEU A 90 1.69 -3.30 9.54
C LEU A 90 2.24 -4.71 9.84
N ASP A 91 3.03 -5.29 8.95
CA ASP A 91 3.67 -6.59 9.13
C ASP A 91 5.02 -6.64 8.40
N ARG A 92 6.08 -6.24 9.12
CA ARG A 92 7.46 -6.27 8.63
C ARG A 92 7.91 -7.67 8.24
N THR A 93 7.58 -8.68 9.05
CA THR A 93 8.11 -10.04 8.89
C THR A 93 7.62 -10.66 7.60
N SER A 94 6.30 -10.65 7.39
CA SER A 94 5.70 -11.22 6.18
C SER A 94 6.07 -10.41 4.94
N THR A 95 6.15 -9.09 5.05
CA THR A 95 6.53 -8.22 3.92
C THR A 95 7.95 -8.49 3.45
N LEU A 96 8.91 -8.62 4.37
CA LEU A 96 10.29 -8.95 4.02
C LEU A 96 10.42 -10.40 3.51
N ALA A 97 9.65 -11.35 4.03
CA ALA A 97 9.61 -12.72 3.52
C ALA A 97 9.13 -12.75 2.06
N LEU A 98 8.04 -12.05 1.73
CA LEU A 98 7.54 -11.93 0.37
C LEU A 98 8.55 -11.24 -0.55
N ALA A 99 9.17 -10.15 -0.09
CA ALA A 99 10.19 -9.48 -0.87
C ALA A 99 11.39 -10.41 -1.20
N ARG A 100 11.85 -11.21 -0.24
CA ARG A 100 12.92 -12.20 -0.48
C ARG A 100 12.48 -13.22 -1.53
N GLN A 101 11.26 -13.71 -1.47
CA GLN A 101 10.71 -14.60 -2.51
C GLN A 101 10.70 -13.93 -3.89
N LEU A 102 10.23 -12.69 -3.98
CA LEU A 102 10.12 -11.94 -5.23
C LEU A 102 11.45 -11.39 -5.76
N SER A 103 12.54 -11.49 -5.00
CA SER A 103 13.88 -11.13 -5.48
C SER A 103 14.37 -12.02 -6.64
N GLY A 104 13.83 -13.24 -6.75
CA GLY A 104 14.07 -14.16 -7.87
C GLY A 104 13.06 -14.09 -9.01
N ASP A 105 12.11 -13.14 -8.98
CA ASP A 105 11.07 -13.03 -10.01
C ASP A 105 11.66 -12.75 -11.41
N SER A 106 11.05 -13.26 -12.49
CA SER A 106 11.56 -13.03 -13.85
C SER A 106 11.40 -11.57 -14.32
N ARG A 107 10.46 -10.81 -13.72
CA ARG A 107 10.18 -9.42 -14.06
C ARG A 107 11.12 -8.48 -13.32
N GLU A 108 11.92 -7.73 -14.08
CA GLU A 108 12.92 -6.83 -13.52
C GLU A 108 12.33 -5.80 -12.55
N PHE A 109 11.20 -5.20 -12.90
CA PHE A 109 10.60 -4.16 -12.07
C PHE A 109 10.12 -4.71 -10.70
N VAL A 110 9.63 -5.95 -10.64
CA VAL A 110 9.27 -6.63 -9.38
C VAL A 110 10.52 -6.87 -8.54
N ARG A 111 11.58 -7.45 -9.14
CA ARG A 111 12.86 -7.66 -8.46
C ARG A 111 13.44 -6.36 -7.91
N ARG A 112 13.36 -5.26 -8.66
CA ARG A 112 13.87 -3.94 -8.22
C ARG A 112 13.12 -3.43 -6.98
N GLN A 113 11.80 -3.60 -6.89
CA GLN A 113 11.06 -3.21 -5.68
C GLN A 113 11.36 -4.14 -4.50
N ALA A 114 11.50 -5.45 -4.75
CA ALA A 114 11.90 -6.43 -3.75
C ALA A 114 13.28 -6.13 -3.16
N ALA A 115 14.28 -5.90 -4.02
CA ALA A 115 15.62 -5.53 -3.59
C ALA A 115 15.61 -4.20 -2.82
N TRP A 116 14.84 -3.21 -3.29
CA TRP A 116 14.72 -1.91 -2.61
C TRP A 116 14.19 -2.06 -1.19
N ILE A 117 13.08 -2.78 -0.98
CA ILE A 117 12.49 -2.91 0.36
C ILE A 117 13.39 -3.72 1.30
N ILE A 118 14.04 -4.78 0.78
CA ILE A 118 15.02 -5.56 1.57
C ILE A 118 16.17 -4.64 1.99
N GLN A 119 16.78 -3.91 1.06
CA GLN A 119 17.94 -3.06 1.35
C GLN A 119 17.63 -1.98 2.39
N HIS A 120 16.44 -1.39 2.37
CA HIS A 120 16.10 -0.26 3.23
C HIS A 120 15.54 -0.67 4.61
N HIS A 121 15.04 -1.91 4.75
CA HIS A 121 14.30 -2.34 5.94
C HIS A 121 14.78 -3.66 6.56
N SER A 122 15.81 -4.31 6.00
CA SER A 122 16.42 -5.52 6.60
C SER A 122 17.40 -5.22 7.73
N GLU A 123 17.85 -3.96 7.87
CA GLU A 123 18.83 -3.53 8.87
C GLU A 123 18.19 -2.58 9.90
N GLN A 124 17.39 -3.14 10.81
CA GLN A 124 17.18 -2.52 12.11
C GLN A 124 17.35 -3.61 13.17
N LYS A 125 18.57 -3.66 13.72
CA LYS A 125 18.92 -4.38 14.95
C LYS A 125 18.27 -3.71 16.16
#